data_AF-A0AAW7APY0-F1
#
_entry.id   AF-A0AAW7APY0-F1
#
_cell.length_a   1.000
_cell.length_b   1.000
_cell.length_c   1.000
_cell.angle_alpha   90.00
_cell.angle_beta   90.00
_cell.angle_gamma   90.00
#
_symmetry.space_group_name_H-M   'P 1'
#
loop_
_entity.id
_entity.type
_entity.pdbx_description
1 polymer ?
#
loop_
_entity_poly.entity_id
_entity_poly.type
_entity_poly.pdbx_seq_one_letter_code
_entity_poly.pdbx_strand_id
1 'polypeptide(L)'
;MAQRASGSFQPLSTQPAISRPSTAGFRFGSGLPTIPHLGEMRLALGGLCLALAFGWGITGAKAAPLDSLSGASNWLNSAPLTAQALKGKVVLVDFWTYSCINCLREMPYVEAWANKYKPYGLVVIGVHAPEFAFEKNLENIEKAVARFHITFPVAVDNDRAIWNGFNNEYWPAAYFVEGDGKIQAHHFGEGDYDRSEHQIQAMLRDNGAKNVPDDLVHPVGTGEQSEADLSAIGSPETYIGYERASHFISTGGAVQDSPNDYVIENSPALNEWGLSGNWTIGPEAAHLNKPGGSITFRFHARDLHLVLGPAKDGKPVRFRVTLDGQPPGAVHGTDCDADGMGTVSGQRLYQLIRQSENNVGDHLFRIEFLSPGVEAFSFTFG
;
A
#
# COMPACT_ATOMS: atom_id res chain seq x y z
N MET A 1 -54.99 32.32 -29.31
CA MET A 1 -54.81 32.02 -30.75
C MET A 1 -53.89 30.81 -30.82
N ALA A 2 -54.20 29.65 -31.43
CA ALA A 2 -54.98 29.34 -32.64
C ALA A 2 -54.30 29.88 -33.93
N GLN A 3 -54.14 29.14 -35.03
CA GLN A 3 -54.69 27.81 -35.37
C GLN A 3 -53.88 27.08 -36.50
N ARG A 4 -54.36 25.87 -36.83
CA ARG A 4 -54.05 24.91 -37.94
C ARG A 4 -53.51 25.49 -39.27
N ALA A 5 -52.74 24.81 -40.14
CA ALA A 5 -52.48 23.38 -40.48
C ALA A 5 -53.32 22.73 -41.62
N SER A 6 -52.63 22.35 -42.72
CA SER A 6 -52.95 21.39 -43.81
C SER A 6 -51.62 21.14 -44.59
N GLY A 7 -51.25 19.99 -45.18
CA GLY A 7 -51.99 18.89 -45.85
C GLY A 7 -51.91 19.11 -47.38
N SER A 8 -51.54 18.17 -48.28
CA SER A 8 -51.14 16.73 -48.24
C SER A 8 -50.25 16.44 -49.51
N PHE A 9 -49.84 15.25 -50.00
CA PHE A 9 -50.08 13.80 -49.75
C PHE A 9 -48.90 12.92 -50.31
N GLN A 10 -49.12 11.67 -50.74
CA GLN A 10 -48.19 10.78 -51.50
C GLN A 10 -48.91 10.13 -52.73
N PRO A 11 -48.21 9.39 -53.64
CA PRO A 11 -47.93 7.94 -53.46
C PRO A 11 -46.47 7.54 -53.82
N LEU A 12 -45.81 6.44 -53.37
CA LEU A 12 -46.16 5.08 -52.92
C LEU A 12 -45.97 3.99 -54.01
N SER A 13 -44.83 3.27 -53.91
CA SER A 13 -44.47 2.01 -54.62
C SER A 13 -43.07 1.53 -54.15
N THR A 14 -42.72 0.25 -54.06
CA THR A 14 -43.49 -1.03 -54.02
C THR A 14 -42.64 -2.14 -53.37
N GLN A 15 -43.25 -3.29 -53.01
CA GLN A 15 -42.57 -4.57 -52.80
C GLN A 15 -43.43 -5.72 -53.39
N PRO A 16 -42.79 -6.80 -53.84
CA PRO A 16 -43.27 -8.16 -53.51
C PRO A 16 -42.11 -9.16 -53.29
N ALA A 17 -42.30 -10.43 -52.90
CA ALA A 17 -43.25 -11.09 -51.98
C ALA A 17 -42.79 -12.57 -51.82
N ILE A 18 -43.21 -13.25 -50.75
CA ILE A 18 -42.75 -14.59 -50.35
C ILE A 18 -43.36 -15.72 -51.20
N SER A 19 -42.60 -16.82 -51.42
CA SER A 19 -43.19 -18.14 -51.74
C SER A 19 -42.44 -19.35 -51.16
N ARG A 20 -43.17 -20.20 -50.42
CA ARG A 20 -42.94 -21.64 -50.13
C ARG A 20 -44.12 -22.42 -50.80
N PRO A 21 -44.31 -23.77 -50.71
CA PRO A 21 -43.56 -24.83 -50.01
C PRO A 21 -43.35 -26.14 -50.83
N SER A 22 -42.75 -27.18 -50.22
CA SER A 22 -43.15 -28.59 -50.45
C SER A 22 -42.89 -29.48 -49.22
N THR A 23 -43.66 -30.55 -49.08
CA THR A 23 -43.61 -31.58 -48.01
C THR A 23 -42.75 -32.79 -48.48
N ALA A 24 -42.54 -33.92 -47.77
CA ALA A 24 -43.09 -34.48 -46.53
C ALA A 24 -42.08 -35.46 -45.86
N GLY A 25 -42.35 -35.94 -44.63
CA GLY A 25 -41.59 -37.05 -44.04
C GLY A 25 -41.89 -37.35 -42.56
N PHE A 26 -42.88 -38.21 -42.28
CA PHE A 26 -43.23 -38.64 -40.91
C PHE A 26 -42.86 -40.10 -40.66
N ARG A 27 -42.23 -40.41 -39.53
CA ARG A 27 -42.27 -41.74 -38.88
C ARG A 27 -42.22 -41.58 -37.36
N PHE A 28 -43.07 -42.33 -36.66
CA PHE A 28 -43.00 -42.48 -35.20
C PHE A 28 -41.97 -43.55 -34.82
N GLY A 29 -41.30 -43.35 -33.67
CA GLY A 29 -40.47 -44.34 -33.00
C GLY A 29 -40.57 -44.15 -31.49
N SER A 30 -41.03 -45.18 -30.77
CA SER A 30 -41.30 -45.13 -29.34
C SER A 30 -40.07 -45.54 -28.51
N GLY A 31 -39.63 -44.70 -27.57
CA GLY A 31 -38.57 -45.05 -26.63
C GLY A 31 -38.34 -44.00 -25.54
N LEU A 32 -38.81 -44.30 -24.33
CA LEU A 32 -38.20 -43.80 -23.09
C LEU A 32 -37.02 -44.73 -22.75
N PRO A 33 -35.90 -44.21 -22.20
CA PRO A 33 -35.76 -44.37 -20.74
C PRO A 33 -34.92 -43.29 -20.00
N THR A 34 -35.07 -43.32 -18.67
CA THR A 34 -34.09 -42.98 -17.61
C THR A 34 -33.48 -41.58 -17.45
N ILE A 35 -33.61 -41.07 -16.22
CA ILE A 35 -32.79 -40.02 -15.58
C ILE A 35 -31.74 -40.74 -14.71
N PRO A 36 -30.44 -40.46 -14.88
CA PRO A 36 -29.68 -39.65 -13.91
C PRO A 36 -28.81 -38.58 -14.63
N HIS A 37 -28.10 -37.65 -13.98
CA HIS A 37 -27.68 -37.55 -12.58
C HIS A 37 -27.69 -36.08 -12.13
N LEU A 38 -27.91 -35.80 -10.84
CA LEU A 38 -27.60 -34.50 -10.27
C LEU A 38 -26.07 -34.36 -10.14
N GLY A 39 -25.50 -33.38 -10.83
CA GLY A 39 -24.13 -32.90 -10.62
C GLY A 39 -24.19 -31.46 -10.10
N GLU A 40 -23.33 -31.12 -9.15
CA GLU A 40 -23.42 -29.86 -8.41
C GLU A 40 -23.09 -28.64 -9.29
N MET A 41 -24.13 -27.95 -9.79
CA MET A 41 -23.97 -26.62 -10.37
C MET A 41 -23.74 -25.61 -9.23
N ARG A 42 -22.49 -25.50 -8.77
CA ARG A 42 -22.08 -24.48 -7.79
C ARG A 42 -22.45 -23.09 -8.32
N LEU A 43 -23.38 -22.42 -7.64
CA LEU A 43 -23.69 -21.02 -7.91
C LEU A 43 -22.45 -20.15 -7.61
N ALA A 44 -21.96 -19.43 -8.61
CA ALA A 44 -21.06 -18.30 -8.40
C ALA A 44 -21.87 -17.11 -7.84
N LEU A 45 -22.16 -17.17 -6.54
CA LEU A 45 -22.85 -16.11 -5.78
C LEU A 45 -21.83 -15.11 -5.22
N GLY A 46 -21.88 -13.87 -5.71
CA GLY A 46 -21.07 -12.76 -5.21
C GLY A 46 -19.64 -12.73 -5.78
N GLY A 47 -19.19 -11.66 -6.43
CA GLY A 47 -19.92 -10.42 -6.73
C GLY A 47 -20.23 -9.55 -5.52
N LEU A 48 -19.53 -9.76 -4.40
CA LEU A 48 -19.57 -8.85 -3.25
C LEU A 48 -18.47 -7.79 -3.45
N CYS A 49 -18.83 -6.51 -3.38
CA CYS A 49 -17.85 -5.44 -3.37
C CYS A 49 -17.04 -5.52 -2.06
N LEU A 50 -15.70 -5.62 -2.15
CA LEU A 50 -14.83 -5.55 -0.98
C LEU A 50 -14.69 -4.09 -0.53
N ALA A 51 -15.75 -3.58 0.09
CA ALA A 51 -15.78 -2.22 0.60
C ALA A 51 -14.97 -2.13 1.91
N LEU A 52 -13.84 -1.41 1.84
CA LEU A 52 -13.13 -0.77 2.96
C LEU A 52 -13.00 -1.60 4.25
N ALA A 53 -11.90 -2.37 4.35
CA ALA A 53 -11.39 -2.89 5.63
C ALA A 53 -10.37 -1.93 6.31
N PHE A 54 -10.31 -0.67 5.86
CA PHE A 54 -9.54 0.41 6.49
C PHE A 54 -10.40 1.18 7.50
N GLY A 55 -9.78 1.72 8.54
CA GLY A 55 -10.43 2.52 9.57
C GLY A 55 -10.66 1.80 10.89
N TRP A 56 -11.63 2.30 11.67
CA TRP A 56 -11.78 1.99 13.10
C TRP A 56 -12.70 0.81 13.41
N GLY A 57 -12.25 -0.10 14.29
CA GLY A 57 -13.05 -1.19 14.84
C GLY A 57 -13.00 -1.28 16.37
N ILE A 58 -14.08 -1.79 16.98
CA ILE A 58 -14.17 -2.11 18.41
C ILE A 58 -14.16 -3.63 18.57
N THR A 59 -13.31 -4.16 19.45
CA THR A 59 -13.07 -5.62 19.57
C THR A 59 -13.59 -6.19 20.89
N GLY A 60 -14.68 -6.97 20.82
CA GLY A 60 -15.12 -7.81 21.94
C GLY A 60 -14.32 -9.11 22.13
N ALA A 61 -13.06 -9.14 21.68
CA ALA A 61 -12.28 -10.37 21.49
C ALA A 61 -11.61 -10.86 22.79
N LYS A 62 -11.42 -12.18 22.89
CA LYS A 62 -10.92 -12.86 24.09
C LYS A 62 -9.65 -13.67 23.81
N ALA A 63 -8.54 -12.96 23.62
CA ALA A 63 -7.19 -13.49 23.53
C ALA A 63 -6.24 -12.59 24.37
N ALA A 64 -5.04 -13.08 24.65
CA ALA A 64 -3.97 -12.29 25.28
C ALA A 64 -2.87 -12.02 24.23
N PRO A 65 -3.08 -11.09 23.28
CA PRO A 65 -2.17 -10.90 22.14
C PRO A 65 -0.79 -10.42 22.59
N LEU A 66 -0.68 -9.78 23.76
CA LEU A 66 0.59 -9.39 24.39
C LEU A 66 1.49 -10.58 24.77
N ASP A 67 1.00 -11.82 24.78
CA ASP A 67 1.85 -13.01 24.97
C ASP A 67 2.70 -13.30 23.71
N SER A 68 2.22 -12.90 22.52
CA SER A 68 2.96 -13.07 21.25
C SER A 68 4.23 -12.22 21.16
N LEU A 69 4.38 -11.18 22.00
CA LEU A 69 5.60 -10.38 22.14
C LEU A 69 6.85 -11.21 22.46
N SER A 70 6.69 -12.42 22.98
CA SER A 70 7.76 -13.40 23.16
C SER A 70 8.36 -13.95 21.85
N GLY A 71 7.68 -13.74 20.71
CA GLY A 71 8.15 -14.07 19.36
C GLY A 71 9.02 -12.99 18.69
N ALA A 72 9.24 -11.85 19.34
CA ALA A 72 10.18 -10.83 18.85
C ALA A 72 11.61 -11.39 18.75
N SER A 73 12.20 -11.33 17.56
CA SER A 73 13.58 -11.76 17.30
C SER A 73 14.61 -10.86 17.99
N ASN A 74 14.34 -9.55 18.04
CA ASN A 74 15.14 -8.54 18.72
C ASN A 74 14.22 -7.47 19.36
N TRP A 75 14.77 -6.73 20.32
CA TRP A 75 14.16 -5.52 20.88
C TRP A 75 15.14 -4.35 20.78
N LEU A 76 14.64 -3.18 20.38
CA LEU A 76 15.35 -1.91 20.38
C LEU A 76 14.65 -0.95 21.36
N ASN A 77 15.39 0.05 21.85
CA ASN A 77 14.97 1.05 22.86
C ASN A 77 14.55 0.47 24.25
N SER A 78 14.38 -0.83 24.42
CA SER A 78 14.15 -1.47 25.71
C SER A 78 14.70 -2.90 25.80
N ALA A 79 14.72 -3.45 27.01
CA ALA A 79 14.72 -4.91 27.20
C ALA A 79 13.36 -5.50 26.73
N PRO A 80 13.28 -6.82 26.46
CA PRO A 80 12.03 -7.47 26.03
C PRO A 80 10.86 -7.24 26.99
N LEU A 81 9.73 -6.80 26.45
CA LEU A 81 8.49 -6.62 27.21
C LEU A 81 7.63 -7.89 27.14
N THR A 82 6.79 -8.10 28.17
CA THR A 82 5.90 -9.27 28.28
C THR A 82 4.54 -8.82 28.79
N ALA A 83 3.47 -9.57 28.50
CA ALA A 83 2.12 -9.30 29.02
C ALA A 83 2.09 -9.09 30.56
N GLN A 84 2.88 -9.86 31.31
CA GLN A 84 2.96 -9.73 32.76
C GLN A 84 3.74 -8.48 33.22
N ALA A 85 4.67 -7.95 32.42
CA ALA A 85 5.31 -6.66 32.70
C ALA A 85 4.42 -5.46 32.31
N LEU A 86 3.52 -5.65 31.34
CA LEU A 86 2.58 -4.64 30.83
C LEU A 86 1.26 -4.57 31.63
N LYS A 87 0.99 -5.55 32.51
CA LYS A 87 -0.24 -5.62 33.31
C LYS A 87 -0.47 -4.34 34.13
N GLY A 88 -1.64 -3.73 33.98
CA GLY A 88 -2.02 -2.44 34.58
C GLY A 88 -1.59 -1.20 33.79
N LYS A 89 -1.05 -1.37 32.57
CA LYS A 89 -0.75 -0.28 31.64
C LYS A 89 -1.76 -0.25 30.49
N VAL A 90 -2.07 0.95 30.01
CA VAL A 90 -2.63 1.08 28.66
C VAL A 90 -1.48 0.85 27.69
N VAL A 91 -1.66 0.01 26.68
CA VAL A 91 -0.64 -0.28 25.68
C VAL A 91 -1.18 0.04 24.29
N LEU A 92 -0.46 0.91 23.56
CA LEU A 92 -0.60 1.04 22.12
C LEU A 92 0.40 0.08 21.47
N VAL A 93 -0.09 -0.84 20.65
CA VAL A 93 0.76 -1.69 19.80
C VAL A 93 0.57 -1.22 18.37
N ASP A 94 1.66 -0.72 17.77
CA ASP A 94 1.69 -0.10 16.45
C ASP A 94 2.48 -1.00 15.48
N PHE A 95 1.84 -1.53 14.45
CA PHE A 95 2.50 -2.35 13.42
C PHE A 95 2.97 -1.47 12.27
N TRP A 96 4.29 -1.45 12.06
CA TRP A 96 4.93 -0.60 11.06
C TRP A 96 6.04 -1.35 10.30
N THR A 97 6.50 -0.77 9.19
CA THR A 97 7.79 -1.10 8.58
C THR A 97 8.42 0.13 7.96
N TYR A 98 9.75 0.17 7.82
CA TYR A 98 10.46 1.43 7.56
C TYR A 98 10.46 1.91 6.09
N SER A 99 9.96 1.12 5.13
CA SER A 99 9.71 1.58 3.76
C SER A 99 8.24 1.90 3.43
N CYS A 100 7.31 1.57 4.34
CA CYS A 100 5.88 1.89 4.23
C CYS A 100 5.62 3.40 4.43
N ILE A 101 5.27 4.14 3.38
CA ILE A 101 5.06 5.60 3.45
C ILE A 101 3.98 6.00 4.46
N ASN A 102 2.86 5.26 4.48
CA ASN A 102 1.75 5.48 5.40
C ASN A 102 2.21 5.41 6.87
N CYS A 103 3.08 4.44 7.16
CA CYS A 103 3.69 4.24 8.47
C CYS A 103 4.62 5.40 8.85
N LEU A 104 5.40 5.93 7.88
CA LEU A 104 6.29 7.07 8.11
C LEU A 104 5.54 8.38 8.39
N ARG A 105 4.34 8.55 7.82
CA ARG A 105 3.43 9.69 8.07
C ARG A 105 2.68 9.59 9.40
N GLU A 106 2.35 8.39 9.87
CA GLU A 106 1.79 8.16 11.22
C GLU A 106 2.85 8.26 12.34
N MET A 107 4.10 7.88 12.08
CA MET A 107 5.17 7.81 13.10
C MET A 107 5.34 9.07 13.99
N PRO A 108 5.22 10.33 13.50
CA PRO A 108 5.28 11.52 14.35
C PRO A 108 4.16 11.59 15.40
N TYR A 109 2.95 11.12 15.07
CA TYR A 109 1.81 11.05 15.99
C TYR A 109 2.06 10.01 17.08
N VAL A 110 2.55 8.82 16.70
CA VAL A 110 2.87 7.72 17.63
C VAL A 110 3.98 8.11 18.61
N GLU A 111 5.06 8.74 18.15
CA GLU A 111 6.14 9.26 19.02
C GLU A 111 5.66 10.43 19.90
N ALA A 112 4.79 11.31 19.41
CA ALA A 112 4.20 12.37 20.21
C ALA A 112 3.29 11.84 21.33
N TRP A 113 2.44 10.86 21.04
CA TRP A 113 1.63 10.17 22.06
C TRP A 113 2.50 9.40 23.07
N ALA A 114 3.55 8.72 22.59
CA ALA A 114 4.50 8.00 23.44
C ALA A 114 5.15 8.92 24.47
N ASN A 115 5.53 10.14 24.09
CA ASN A 115 6.10 11.11 25.02
C ASN A 115 5.05 11.74 25.94
N LYS A 116 3.91 12.19 25.38
CA LYS A 116 2.86 12.91 26.11
C LYS A 116 2.18 12.05 27.19
N TYR A 117 1.90 10.78 26.90
CA TYR A 117 1.05 9.94 27.75
C TYR A 117 1.79 8.91 28.62
N LYS A 118 3.10 8.71 28.41
CA LYS A 118 3.97 7.88 29.26
C LYS A 118 3.95 8.23 30.76
N PRO A 119 3.88 9.52 31.18
CA PRO A 119 3.69 9.88 32.60
C PRO A 119 2.36 9.39 33.20
N TYR A 120 1.33 9.21 32.37
CA TYR A 120 -0.02 8.81 32.76
C TYR A 120 -0.24 7.29 32.72
N GLY A 121 0.72 6.53 32.19
CA GLY A 121 0.69 5.06 32.17
C GLY A 121 0.49 4.43 30.80
N LEU A 122 0.59 5.19 29.70
CA LEU A 122 0.70 4.61 28.36
C LEU A 122 2.08 3.94 28.19
N VAL A 123 2.09 2.78 27.54
CA VAL A 123 3.28 2.20 26.91
C VAL A 123 2.99 2.10 25.41
N VAL A 124 3.90 2.59 24.58
CA VAL A 124 3.85 2.38 23.13
C VAL A 124 4.85 1.26 22.78
N ILE A 125 4.46 0.37 21.88
CA ILE A 125 5.32 -0.70 21.35
C ILE A 125 5.19 -0.70 19.82
N GLY A 126 6.24 -0.28 19.12
CA GLY A 126 6.31 -0.40 17.67
C GLY A 126 6.71 -1.82 17.29
N VAL A 127 5.81 -2.59 16.72
CA VAL A 127 6.11 -3.91 16.15
C VAL A 127 6.58 -3.69 14.71
N HIS A 128 7.89 -3.74 14.52
CA HIS A 128 8.48 -3.71 13.18
C HIS A 128 8.28 -5.08 12.53
N ALA A 129 7.22 -5.21 11.74
CA ALA A 129 6.91 -6.40 10.95
C ALA A 129 7.29 -6.13 9.49
N PRO A 130 8.23 -6.89 8.89
CA PRO A 130 8.78 -6.59 7.57
C PRO A 130 7.79 -6.95 6.45
N GLU A 131 7.68 -6.07 5.44
CA GLU A 131 7.03 -6.38 4.18
C GLU A 131 7.99 -7.13 3.24
N PHE A 132 9.22 -6.61 3.10
CA PHE A 132 10.27 -7.14 2.21
C PHE A 132 11.41 -7.85 2.97
N ALA A 133 12.15 -8.73 2.30
CA ALA A 133 13.26 -9.47 2.89
C ALA A 133 14.41 -8.57 3.40
N PHE A 134 14.63 -7.40 2.78
CA PHE A 134 15.66 -6.46 3.23
C PHE A 134 15.30 -5.75 4.54
N GLU A 135 14.01 -5.70 4.89
CA GLU A 135 13.52 -5.11 6.14
C GLU A 135 13.77 -6.01 7.35
N LYS A 136 14.14 -7.29 7.13
CA LYS A 136 14.59 -8.20 8.18
C LYS A 136 15.98 -7.88 8.73
N ASN A 137 16.76 -7.04 8.05
CA ASN A 137 18.12 -6.70 8.47
C ASN A 137 18.09 -5.72 9.66
N LEU A 138 18.51 -6.21 10.84
CA LEU A 138 18.52 -5.44 12.08
C LEU A 138 19.26 -4.09 11.96
N GLU A 139 20.39 -4.03 11.26
CA GLU A 139 21.11 -2.76 11.09
C GLU A 139 20.28 -1.74 10.30
N ASN A 140 19.45 -2.18 9.35
CA ASN A 140 18.60 -1.27 8.59
C ASN A 140 17.44 -0.76 9.46
N ILE A 141 16.88 -1.62 10.32
CA ILE A 141 15.88 -1.23 11.32
C ILE A 141 16.48 -0.21 12.30
N GLU A 142 17.69 -0.46 12.82
CA GLU A 142 18.41 0.46 13.71
C GLU A 142 18.68 1.82 13.03
N LYS A 143 19.11 1.82 11.76
CA LYS A 143 19.28 3.05 10.96
C LYS A 143 17.96 3.81 10.79
N ALA A 144 16.83 3.11 10.58
CA ALA A 144 15.51 3.72 10.47
C ALA A 144 15.02 4.30 11.81
N VAL A 145 15.11 3.54 12.90
CA VAL A 145 14.77 3.98 14.27
C VAL A 145 15.55 5.25 14.64
N ALA A 146 16.85 5.29 14.32
CA ALA A 146 17.67 6.48 14.53
C ALA A 146 17.28 7.67 13.62
N ARG A 147 16.99 7.41 12.34
CA ARG A 147 16.61 8.42 11.33
C ARG A 147 15.29 9.12 11.66
N PHE A 148 14.28 8.35 12.08
CA PHE A 148 12.95 8.86 12.42
C PHE A 148 12.80 9.20 13.91
N HIS A 149 13.90 9.17 14.67
CA HIS A 149 13.99 9.54 16.09
C HIS A 149 12.99 8.80 17.01
N ILE A 150 12.71 7.54 16.70
CA ILE A 150 11.80 6.69 17.48
C ILE A 150 12.43 6.38 18.84
N THR A 151 11.80 6.77 19.94
CA THR A 151 12.31 6.58 21.31
C THR A 151 11.53 5.53 22.12
N PHE A 152 10.34 5.13 21.66
CA PHE A 152 9.57 4.06 22.29
C PHE A 152 10.14 2.65 21.99
N PRO A 153 9.85 1.65 22.83
CA PRO A 153 10.19 0.24 22.59
C PRO A 153 9.82 -0.25 21.19
N VAL A 154 10.76 -0.86 20.47
CA VAL A 154 10.51 -1.49 19.17
C VAL A 154 10.79 -2.99 19.26
N ALA A 155 9.80 -3.80 18.87
CA ALA A 155 9.90 -5.26 18.77
C ALA A 155 10.11 -5.66 17.30
N VAL A 156 11.13 -6.45 17.01
CA VAL A 156 11.48 -6.85 15.64
C VAL A 156 10.85 -8.22 15.32
N ASP A 157 9.77 -8.19 14.53
CA ASP A 157 8.92 -9.35 14.24
C ASP A 157 9.25 -10.01 12.90
N ASN A 158 10.53 -10.37 12.72
CA ASN A 158 11.08 -10.89 11.46
C ASN A 158 10.38 -12.16 10.94
N ASP A 159 9.76 -12.94 11.82
CA ASP A 159 9.04 -14.18 11.49
C ASP A 159 7.50 -14.00 11.57
N ARG A 160 7.01 -12.76 11.70
CA ARG A 160 5.59 -12.38 11.81
C ARG A 160 4.85 -13.09 12.96
N ALA A 161 5.53 -13.40 14.05
CA ALA A 161 4.97 -14.10 15.20
C ALA A 161 4.00 -13.21 16.01
N ILE A 162 4.34 -11.93 16.18
CA ILE A 162 3.48 -10.93 16.84
C ILE A 162 2.32 -10.57 15.92
N TRP A 163 2.61 -10.29 14.64
CA TRP A 163 1.64 -10.02 13.59
C TRP A 163 0.54 -11.09 13.53
N ASN A 164 0.92 -12.36 13.46
CA ASN A 164 -0.03 -13.48 13.49
C ASN A 164 -0.75 -13.60 14.84
N GLY A 165 -0.07 -13.29 15.96
CA GLY A 165 -0.66 -13.28 17.30
C GLY A 165 -1.74 -12.21 17.54
N PHE A 166 -1.70 -11.11 16.78
CA PHE A 166 -2.74 -10.07 16.74
C PHE A 166 -3.78 -10.30 15.62
N ASN A 167 -3.56 -11.27 14.72
CA ASN A 167 -4.27 -11.43 13.45
C ASN A 167 -4.30 -10.11 12.66
N ASN A 168 -3.13 -9.48 12.49
CA ASN A 168 -3.01 -8.29 11.66
C ASN A 168 -2.96 -8.65 10.16
N GLU A 169 -3.38 -7.71 9.33
CA GLU A 169 -3.38 -7.79 7.86
C GLU A 169 -2.88 -6.48 7.19
N TYR A 170 -2.63 -5.40 7.97
CA TYR A 170 -2.41 -4.04 7.44
C TYR A 170 -1.15 -3.34 7.98
N TRP A 171 -0.62 -2.42 7.17
CA TRP A 171 0.40 -1.45 7.55
C TRP A 171 -0.09 -0.01 7.22
N PRO A 172 0.03 0.95 8.13
CA PRO A 172 0.18 0.76 9.57
C PRO A 172 -1.07 0.11 10.19
N ALA A 173 -0.95 -0.39 11.43
CA ALA A 173 -2.09 -0.87 12.20
C ALA A 173 -1.89 -0.65 13.71
N ALA A 174 -2.75 0.19 14.30
CA ALA A 174 -2.73 0.53 15.71
C ALA A 174 -3.75 -0.32 16.50
N TYR A 175 -3.31 -0.96 17.58
CA TYR A 175 -4.16 -1.73 18.50
C TYR A 175 -4.11 -1.14 19.91
N PHE A 176 -5.28 -0.81 20.45
CA PHE A 176 -5.44 -0.14 21.73
C PHE A 176 -5.79 -1.17 22.82
N VAL A 177 -4.82 -1.51 23.68
CA VAL A 177 -4.90 -2.57 24.68
C VAL A 177 -5.01 -2.00 26.10
N GLU A 178 -5.94 -2.54 26.89
CA GLU A 178 -6.28 -2.09 28.23
C GLU A 178 -5.40 -2.72 29.32
N GLY A 179 -5.46 -2.19 30.55
CA GLY A 179 -4.67 -2.64 31.69
C GLY A 179 -4.87 -4.11 32.12
N ASP A 180 -5.92 -4.77 31.65
CA ASP A 180 -6.14 -6.21 31.87
C ASP A 180 -5.70 -7.11 30.69
N GLY A 181 -5.18 -6.52 29.61
CA GLY A 181 -4.62 -7.20 28.43
C GLY A 181 -5.57 -7.36 27.24
N LYS A 182 -6.82 -6.87 27.31
CA LYS A 182 -7.76 -6.91 26.17
C LYS A 182 -7.51 -5.79 25.17
N ILE A 183 -7.64 -6.09 23.87
CA ILE A 183 -7.80 -5.07 22.83
C ILE A 183 -9.22 -4.48 22.96
N GLN A 184 -9.34 -3.17 23.16
CA GLN A 184 -10.62 -2.46 23.12
C GLN A 184 -10.97 -1.98 21.71
N ALA A 185 -9.98 -1.45 21.00
CA ALA A 185 -10.13 -0.92 19.65
C ALA A 185 -8.93 -1.23 18.76
N HIS A 186 -9.11 -1.08 17.45
CA HIS A 186 -8.04 -1.01 16.47
C HIS A 186 -8.32 0.06 15.42
N HIS A 187 -7.26 0.54 14.78
CA HIS A 187 -7.29 1.37 13.58
C HIS A 187 -6.37 0.75 12.52
N PHE A 188 -6.87 0.56 11.31
CA PHE A 188 -6.10 -0.01 10.18
C PHE A 188 -5.90 1.02 9.08
N GLY A 189 -4.65 1.22 8.66
CA GLY A 189 -4.25 2.26 7.72
C GLY A 189 -3.97 3.61 8.39
N GLU A 190 -3.68 4.60 7.55
CA GLU A 190 -3.29 5.96 7.96
C GLU A 190 -4.51 6.85 8.27
N GLY A 191 -4.41 7.69 9.31
CA GLY A 191 -5.41 8.70 9.64
C GLY A 191 -6.12 8.46 10.99
N ASP A 192 -7.30 9.07 11.15
CA ASP A 192 -8.12 9.04 12.39
C ASP A 192 -7.33 9.42 13.67
N TYR A 193 -6.21 10.16 13.56
CA TYR A 193 -5.28 10.45 14.66
C TYR A 193 -5.95 11.08 15.89
N ASP A 194 -6.79 12.09 15.71
CA ASP A 194 -7.58 12.70 16.78
C ASP A 194 -8.41 11.66 17.56
N ARG A 195 -8.95 10.66 16.87
CA ARG A 195 -9.78 9.59 17.46
C ARG A 195 -8.92 8.57 18.20
N SER A 196 -7.78 8.20 17.62
CA SER A 196 -6.75 7.38 18.26
C SER A 196 -6.26 8.01 19.57
N GLU A 197 -6.02 9.32 19.58
CA GLU A 197 -5.63 10.03 20.80
C GLU A 197 -6.76 10.11 21.83
N HIS A 198 -8.00 10.42 21.42
CA HIS A 198 -9.15 10.38 22.33
C HIS A 198 -9.35 8.99 22.97
N GLN A 199 -9.13 7.91 22.23
CA GLN A 199 -9.18 6.54 22.76
C GLN A 199 -8.06 6.28 23.78
N ILE A 200 -6.83 6.70 23.49
CA ILE A 200 -5.70 6.66 24.43
C ILE A 200 -6.05 7.41 25.72
N GLN A 201 -6.51 8.66 25.61
CA GLN A 201 -6.89 9.46 26.76
C GLN A 201 -8.03 8.81 27.57
N ALA A 202 -9.06 8.26 26.91
CA ALA A 202 -10.18 7.59 27.56
C ALA A 202 -9.71 6.37 28.36
N MET A 203 -8.98 5.45 27.73
CA MET A 203 -8.44 4.26 28.38
C MET A 203 -7.50 4.60 29.54
N LEU A 204 -6.75 5.70 29.48
CA LEU A 204 -5.93 6.16 30.60
C LEU A 204 -6.79 6.62 31.79
N ARG A 205 -7.85 7.41 31.54
CA ARG A 205 -8.80 7.84 32.58
C ARG A 205 -9.51 6.64 33.22
N ASP A 206 -9.93 5.67 32.41
CA ASP A 206 -10.63 4.45 32.85
C ASP A 206 -9.70 3.47 33.59
N ASN A 207 -8.43 3.32 33.15
CA ASN A 207 -7.36 2.64 33.88
C ASN A 207 -6.87 3.45 35.12
N GLY A 208 -7.63 4.47 35.53
CA GLY A 208 -7.48 5.15 36.81
C GLY A 208 -6.55 6.36 36.83
N ALA A 209 -5.93 6.75 35.71
CA ALA A 209 -5.09 7.94 35.65
C ALA A 209 -5.88 9.22 36.01
N LYS A 210 -5.16 10.26 36.42
CA LYS A 210 -5.73 11.53 36.88
C LYS A 210 -5.00 12.67 36.16
N ASN A 211 -5.74 13.74 35.86
CA ASN A 211 -5.23 14.92 35.15
C ASN A 211 -4.57 14.58 33.79
N VAL A 212 -5.10 13.55 33.11
CA VAL A 212 -4.76 13.26 31.71
C VAL A 212 -5.12 14.50 30.88
N PRO A 213 -4.22 15.05 30.05
CA PRO A 213 -4.51 16.24 29.26
C PRO A 213 -5.64 15.97 28.25
N ASP A 214 -6.47 16.99 28.01
CA ASP A 214 -7.60 16.92 27.08
C ASP A 214 -7.25 17.47 25.68
N ASP A 215 -6.12 18.20 25.53
CA ASP A 215 -5.61 18.65 24.24
C ASP A 215 -5.15 17.48 23.35
N LEU A 216 -5.02 17.73 22.04
CA LEU A 216 -4.52 16.77 21.04
C LEU A 216 -3.14 17.19 20.53
N VAL A 217 -2.38 16.25 19.96
CA VAL A 217 -1.12 16.54 19.26
C VAL A 217 -1.33 16.56 17.76
N HIS A 218 -0.84 17.62 17.11
CA HIS A 218 -0.79 17.75 15.66
C HIS A 218 0.67 18.01 15.25
N PRO A 219 1.55 16.99 15.30
CA PRO A 219 2.95 17.11 14.94
C PRO A 219 3.13 17.37 13.44
N VAL A 220 3.93 18.39 13.09
CA VAL A 220 4.26 18.69 11.69
C VAL A 220 5.39 17.77 11.23
N GLY A 221 5.05 16.74 10.47
CA GLY A 221 6.03 15.87 9.79
C GLY A 221 6.79 16.59 8.67
N THR A 222 7.94 16.04 8.27
CA THR A 222 8.80 16.62 7.21
C THR A 222 9.34 15.56 6.26
N GLY A 223 9.61 15.94 5.01
CA GLY A 223 10.05 15.02 3.95
C GLY A 223 9.07 13.86 3.74
N GLU A 224 9.56 12.63 3.89
CA GLU A 224 8.76 11.39 3.84
C GLU A 224 7.66 11.32 4.91
N GLN A 225 7.78 12.06 6.01
CA GLN A 225 6.78 12.10 7.08
C GLN A 225 5.74 13.21 6.89
N SER A 226 5.82 13.99 5.81
CA SER A 226 4.87 15.08 5.53
C SER A 226 3.50 14.51 5.15
N GLU A 227 2.42 15.14 5.62
CA GLU A 227 1.05 14.68 5.38
C GLU A 227 0.71 14.55 3.88
N ALA A 228 -0.06 13.52 3.53
CA ALA A 228 -0.53 13.20 2.18
C ALA A 228 -1.77 14.02 1.78
N ASP A 229 -1.98 14.22 0.47
CA ASP A 229 -3.33 14.50 -0.04
C ASP A 229 -4.05 13.17 -0.30
N LEU A 230 -4.51 12.54 0.78
CA LEU A 230 -5.26 11.29 0.74
C LEU A 230 -6.53 11.36 -0.13
N SER A 231 -7.02 12.56 -0.46
CA SER A 231 -8.20 12.76 -1.31
C SER A 231 -7.88 12.67 -2.81
N ALA A 232 -6.61 12.86 -3.19
CA ALA A 232 -6.14 12.92 -4.56
C ALA A 232 -5.29 11.69 -4.98
N ILE A 233 -5.25 10.62 -4.17
CA ILE A 233 -4.58 9.36 -4.53
C ILE A 233 -5.51 8.50 -5.40
N GLY A 234 -5.17 8.39 -6.69
CA GLY A 234 -5.79 7.51 -7.68
C GLY A 234 -4.92 6.29 -8.08
N SER A 235 -3.68 6.22 -7.61
CA SER A 235 -2.76 5.10 -7.83
C SER A 235 -2.62 4.21 -6.60
N PRO A 236 -2.82 2.88 -6.72
CA PRO A 236 -2.54 1.93 -5.64
C PRO A 236 -1.05 1.68 -5.49
N GLU A 237 -0.61 1.20 -4.33
CA GLU A 237 0.75 0.65 -4.20
C GLU A 237 0.97 -0.43 -5.27
N THR A 238 2.09 -0.33 -5.99
CA THR A 238 2.37 -1.18 -7.14
C THR A 238 3.75 -1.82 -7.00
N TYR A 239 3.76 -3.13 -6.78
CA TYR A 239 4.96 -3.95 -6.62
C TYR A 239 5.63 -4.26 -7.97
N ILE A 240 6.95 -4.35 -7.94
CA ILE A 240 7.81 -4.55 -9.10
C ILE A 240 8.26 -6.02 -9.22
N GLY A 241 8.41 -6.71 -8.09
CA GLY A 241 8.71 -8.15 -8.05
C GLY A 241 7.57 -9.04 -8.52
N TYR A 242 7.88 -10.16 -9.17
CA TYR A 242 6.91 -10.95 -9.92
C TYR A 242 5.82 -11.62 -9.06
N GLU A 243 5.99 -11.73 -7.73
CA GLU A 243 4.98 -12.37 -6.86
C GLU A 243 3.75 -11.48 -6.63
N ARG A 244 3.92 -10.16 -6.71
CA ARG A 244 2.88 -9.15 -6.43
C ARG A 244 2.68 -8.14 -7.57
N ALA A 245 3.53 -8.18 -8.60
CA ALA A 245 3.43 -7.32 -9.76
C ALA A 245 2.10 -7.48 -10.52
N SER A 246 1.52 -6.35 -10.89
CA SER A 246 0.34 -6.23 -11.75
C SER A 246 0.52 -5.04 -12.69
N HIS A 247 -0.30 -4.93 -13.75
CA HIS A 247 -0.27 -3.81 -14.70
C HIS A 247 1.09 -3.52 -15.37
N PHE A 248 1.92 -4.57 -15.52
CA PHE A 248 3.21 -4.52 -16.20
C PHE A 248 3.08 -4.64 -17.72
N ILE A 249 3.59 -3.66 -18.49
CA ILE A 249 3.34 -3.53 -19.94
C ILE A 249 4.55 -3.72 -20.86
N SER A 250 5.71 -4.11 -20.33
CA SER A 250 6.92 -4.25 -21.16
C SER A 250 6.81 -5.45 -22.13
N THR A 251 7.31 -5.30 -23.36
CA THR A 251 7.23 -6.33 -24.39
C THR A 251 7.81 -7.66 -23.91
N GLY A 252 7.04 -8.74 -24.11
CA GLY A 252 7.39 -10.09 -23.66
C GLY A 252 6.87 -10.46 -22.25
N GLY A 253 6.40 -9.50 -21.46
CA GLY A 253 5.95 -9.73 -20.08
C GLY A 253 7.11 -9.96 -19.10
N ALA A 254 6.77 -10.21 -17.83
CA ALA A 254 7.76 -10.32 -16.76
C ALA A 254 8.51 -11.66 -16.81
N VAL A 255 9.72 -11.67 -17.40
CA VAL A 255 10.64 -12.81 -17.34
C VAL A 255 11.21 -12.98 -15.92
N GLN A 256 10.90 -14.10 -15.28
CA GLN A 256 11.27 -14.40 -13.89
C GLN A 256 12.72 -14.91 -13.77
N ASP A 257 13.43 -14.42 -12.75
CA ASP A 257 14.79 -14.82 -12.30
C ASP A 257 15.90 -14.85 -13.37
N SER A 258 15.64 -14.30 -14.55
CA SER A 258 16.55 -14.32 -15.71
C SER A 258 16.81 -12.91 -16.24
N PRO A 259 18.06 -12.55 -16.60
CA PRO A 259 18.36 -11.29 -17.27
C PRO A 259 17.63 -11.18 -18.62
N ASN A 260 16.84 -10.13 -18.81
CA ASN A 260 16.13 -9.82 -20.05
C ASN A 260 16.31 -8.35 -20.44
N ASP A 261 16.40 -8.07 -21.75
CA ASP A 261 16.41 -6.70 -22.29
C ASP A 261 14.96 -6.26 -22.56
N TYR A 262 14.40 -5.46 -21.66
CA TYR A 262 13.01 -4.97 -21.72
C TYR A 262 12.88 -3.71 -22.58
N VAL A 263 11.70 -3.54 -23.18
CA VAL A 263 11.30 -2.39 -23.99
C VAL A 263 9.83 -2.06 -23.68
N ILE A 264 9.49 -0.77 -23.69
CA ILE A 264 8.11 -0.27 -23.62
C ILE A 264 7.75 0.27 -25.02
N GLU A 265 6.84 -0.39 -25.72
CA GLU A 265 6.43 0.01 -27.08
C GLU A 265 5.35 1.11 -27.12
N ASN A 266 4.53 1.21 -26.06
CA ASN A 266 3.40 2.12 -25.97
C ASN A 266 3.45 2.92 -24.67
N SER A 267 2.99 4.18 -24.67
CA SER A 267 2.86 4.95 -23.43
C SER A 267 1.88 4.24 -22.48
N PRO A 268 2.20 4.10 -21.17
CA PRO A 268 1.29 3.50 -20.21
C PRO A 268 -0.05 4.24 -20.10
N ALA A 269 -1.13 3.49 -19.88
CA ALA A 269 -2.38 3.99 -19.31
C ALA A 269 -2.21 4.25 -17.80
N LEU A 270 -3.22 4.86 -17.16
CA LEU A 270 -3.16 5.13 -15.71
C LEU A 270 -3.01 3.81 -14.93
N ASN A 271 -2.09 3.81 -13.97
CA ASN A 271 -1.66 2.68 -13.14
C ASN A 271 -0.97 1.54 -13.89
N GLU A 272 -0.55 1.75 -15.15
CA GLU A 272 0.36 0.87 -15.88
C GLU A 272 1.82 1.33 -15.76
N TRP A 273 2.74 0.35 -15.79
CA TRP A 273 4.18 0.58 -15.67
C TRP A 273 5.02 -0.42 -16.46
N GLY A 274 6.28 -0.08 -16.69
CA GLY A 274 7.22 -0.95 -17.40
C GLY A 274 8.68 -0.68 -17.10
N LEU A 275 9.53 -1.59 -17.56
CA LEU A 275 10.97 -1.52 -17.53
C LEU A 275 11.51 -1.27 -18.95
N SER A 276 12.66 -0.61 -19.05
CA SER A 276 13.46 -0.56 -20.27
C SER A 276 14.94 -0.76 -19.94
N GLY A 277 15.67 -1.42 -20.83
CA GLY A 277 17.05 -1.85 -20.59
C GLY A 277 17.13 -3.25 -19.97
N ASN A 278 18.32 -3.65 -19.49
CA ASN A 278 18.54 -5.02 -19.02
C ASN A 278 18.27 -5.18 -17.52
N TRP A 279 17.23 -5.94 -17.18
CA TRP A 279 16.82 -6.20 -15.81
C TRP A 279 16.66 -7.70 -15.56
N THR A 280 16.73 -8.10 -14.29
CA THR A 280 16.29 -9.40 -13.79
C THR A 280 15.13 -9.16 -12.83
N ILE A 281 13.94 -9.71 -13.09
CA ILE A 281 12.81 -9.58 -12.15
C ILE A 281 12.81 -10.80 -11.23
N GLY A 282 13.07 -10.57 -9.94
CA GLY A 282 12.93 -11.57 -8.88
C GLY A 282 11.56 -11.48 -8.18
N PRO A 283 11.35 -12.24 -7.09
CA PRO A 283 10.05 -12.34 -6.43
C PRO A 283 9.56 -11.02 -5.81
N GLU A 284 10.45 -10.31 -5.11
CA GLU A 284 10.15 -9.04 -4.42
C GLU A 284 10.54 -7.78 -5.20
N ALA A 285 11.51 -7.88 -6.13
CA ALA A 285 12.14 -6.71 -6.76
C ALA A 285 12.65 -6.98 -8.19
N ALA A 286 12.85 -5.90 -8.97
CA ALA A 286 13.66 -5.93 -10.19
C ALA A 286 15.07 -5.40 -9.93
N HIS A 287 16.09 -6.14 -10.38
CA HIS A 287 17.50 -5.77 -10.30
C HIS A 287 18.02 -5.27 -11.67
N LEU A 288 18.71 -4.13 -11.69
CA LEU A 288 19.28 -3.56 -12.90
C LEU A 288 20.68 -4.12 -13.23
N ASN A 289 20.81 -4.78 -14.37
CA ASN A 289 22.05 -5.46 -14.76
C ASN A 289 23.02 -4.58 -15.58
N LYS A 290 22.52 -3.56 -16.28
CA LYS A 290 23.32 -2.66 -17.15
C LYS A 290 22.93 -1.18 -16.88
N PRO A 291 23.86 -0.21 -16.92
CA PRO A 291 23.52 1.21 -16.79
C PRO A 291 22.61 1.69 -17.93
N GLY A 292 21.82 2.74 -17.68
CA GLY A 292 20.89 3.34 -18.64
C GLY A 292 19.51 2.69 -18.68
N GLY A 293 19.26 1.66 -17.84
CA GLY A 293 17.91 1.13 -17.67
C GLY A 293 17.01 2.10 -16.92
N SER A 294 15.71 2.06 -17.22
CA SER A 294 14.71 2.93 -16.62
C SER A 294 13.41 2.21 -16.28
N ILE A 295 12.70 2.74 -15.29
CA ILE A 295 11.33 2.37 -14.94
C ILE A 295 10.42 3.53 -15.33
N THR A 296 9.29 3.24 -15.98
CA THR A 296 8.29 4.24 -16.38
C THR A 296 6.94 3.84 -15.81
N PHE A 297 6.21 4.78 -15.23
CA PHE A 297 4.92 4.59 -14.56
C PHE A 297 4.01 5.77 -14.90
N ARG A 298 2.71 5.55 -15.18
CA ARG A 298 1.73 6.65 -15.23
C ARG A 298 0.82 6.62 -14.01
N PHE A 299 0.88 7.66 -13.19
CA PHE A 299 0.24 7.72 -11.87
C PHE A 299 -0.74 8.89 -11.74
N HIS A 300 -1.53 8.85 -10.68
CA HIS A 300 -2.40 9.91 -10.22
C HIS A 300 -2.27 10.02 -8.69
N ALA A 301 -1.47 10.98 -8.22
CA ALA A 301 -1.25 11.31 -6.81
C ALA A 301 -0.54 12.67 -6.70
N ARG A 302 -0.52 13.29 -5.52
CA ARG A 302 0.29 14.50 -5.31
C ARG A 302 1.76 14.13 -5.20
N ASP A 303 2.07 13.05 -4.50
CA ASP A 303 3.42 12.57 -4.25
C ASP A 303 3.67 11.22 -4.93
N LEU A 304 4.88 11.02 -5.47
CA LEU A 304 5.35 9.71 -5.90
C LEU A 304 6.64 9.34 -5.15
N HIS A 305 6.60 8.16 -4.57
CA HIS A 305 7.70 7.53 -3.85
C HIS A 305 8.04 6.18 -4.51
N LEU A 306 9.27 5.73 -4.32
CA LEU A 306 9.75 4.45 -4.83
C LEU A 306 10.68 3.81 -3.81
N VAL A 307 10.39 2.56 -3.43
CA VAL A 307 11.24 1.76 -2.55
C VAL A 307 12.40 1.20 -3.37
N LEU A 308 13.63 1.59 -3.01
CA LEU A 308 14.87 1.30 -3.74
C LEU A 308 15.97 0.83 -2.79
N GLY A 309 16.91 0.05 -3.32
CA GLY A 309 18.16 -0.27 -2.65
C GLY A 309 19.34 -0.36 -3.62
N PRO A 310 20.59 -0.11 -3.19
CA PRO A 310 21.75 -0.59 -3.91
C PRO A 310 21.80 -2.12 -3.77
N ALA A 311 22.27 -2.79 -4.82
CA ALA A 311 22.53 -4.22 -4.81
C ALA A 311 23.63 -4.59 -3.78
N LYS A 312 23.87 -5.89 -3.60
CA LYS A 312 24.70 -6.47 -2.52
C LYS A 312 26.17 -6.01 -2.42
N ASP A 313 26.67 -5.19 -3.35
CA ASP A 313 27.99 -4.55 -3.22
C ASP A 313 27.95 -3.15 -2.56
N GLY A 314 26.74 -2.65 -2.23
CA GLY A 314 26.51 -1.43 -1.48
C GLY A 314 26.83 -0.13 -2.22
N LYS A 315 27.14 -0.17 -3.52
CA LYS A 315 27.55 1.03 -4.26
C LYS A 315 26.37 1.99 -4.50
N PRO A 316 26.52 3.30 -4.24
CA PRO A 316 25.45 4.24 -4.51
C PRO A 316 25.12 4.35 -6.00
N VAL A 317 23.83 4.20 -6.36
CA VAL A 317 23.36 4.23 -7.75
C VAL A 317 22.78 5.61 -8.06
N ARG A 318 23.47 6.39 -8.90
CA ARG A 318 22.96 7.68 -9.38
C ARG A 318 21.77 7.48 -10.33
N PHE A 319 20.76 8.32 -10.21
CA PHE A 319 19.60 8.32 -11.11
C PHE A 319 19.24 9.72 -11.60
N ARG A 320 18.38 9.78 -12.63
CA ARG A 320 17.62 10.95 -13.04
C ARG A 320 16.14 10.60 -13.12
N VAL A 321 15.27 11.41 -12.52
CA VAL A 321 13.82 11.37 -12.73
C VAL A 321 13.37 12.41 -13.76
N THR A 322 12.25 12.14 -14.43
CA THR A 322 11.51 13.10 -15.24
C THR A 322 10.01 12.93 -15.04
N LEU A 323 9.28 14.03 -15.02
CA LEU A 323 7.82 14.10 -15.01
C LEU A 323 7.37 14.64 -16.39
N ASP A 324 6.51 13.91 -17.09
CA ASP A 324 6.05 14.22 -18.45
C ASP A 324 7.19 14.51 -19.46
N GLY A 325 8.33 13.84 -19.25
CA GLY A 325 9.55 13.98 -20.05
C GLY A 325 10.40 15.23 -19.75
N GLN A 326 10.03 16.04 -18.75
CA GLN A 326 10.81 17.19 -18.27
C GLN A 326 11.47 16.89 -16.90
N PRO A 327 12.52 17.62 -16.50
CA PRO A 327 12.96 17.63 -15.11
C PRO A 327 11.83 18.09 -14.18
N PRO A 328 11.75 17.60 -12.93
CA PRO A 328 10.65 17.90 -12.01
C PRO A 328 10.59 19.37 -11.58
N GLY A 329 11.68 20.14 -11.69
CA GLY A 329 11.68 21.55 -11.34
C GLY A 329 11.24 21.77 -9.88
N ALA A 330 10.23 22.61 -9.67
CA ALA A 330 9.73 22.94 -8.34
C ALA A 330 8.89 21.85 -7.65
N VAL A 331 8.56 20.74 -8.34
CA VAL A 331 7.81 19.59 -7.75
C VAL A 331 8.70 18.38 -7.49
N HIS A 332 10.01 18.58 -7.34
CA HIS A 332 10.95 17.53 -6.95
C HIS A 332 10.67 17.06 -5.51
N GLY A 333 10.76 15.75 -5.26
CA GLY A 333 10.72 15.20 -3.91
C GLY A 333 12.02 15.44 -3.14
N THR A 334 12.10 15.07 -1.86
CA THR A 334 13.31 15.30 -1.05
C THR A 334 14.56 14.52 -1.47
N ASP A 335 14.41 13.51 -2.33
CA ASP A 335 15.51 12.60 -2.73
C ASP A 335 16.08 12.85 -4.14
N CYS A 336 15.64 13.92 -4.79
CA CYS A 336 16.24 14.44 -6.03
C CYS A 336 16.31 15.97 -6.02
N ASP A 337 17.11 16.54 -6.91
CA ASP A 337 17.12 17.98 -7.17
C ASP A 337 16.13 18.39 -8.28
N ALA A 338 16.03 19.69 -8.55
CA ALA A 338 15.16 20.24 -9.59
C ALA A 338 15.49 19.77 -11.02
N ASP A 339 16.74 19.35 -11.28
CA ASP A 339 17.16 18.70 -12.54
C ASP A 339 16.81 17.19 -12.56
N GLY A 340 16.15 16.71 -11.51
CA GLY A 340 15.72 15.33 -11.32
C GLY A 340 16.84 14.39 -10.87
N MET A 341 18.04 14.89 -10.59
CA MET A 341 19.19 14.06 -10.26
C MET A 341 19.11 13.60 -8.80
N GLY A 342 19.36 12.32 -8.55
CA GLY A 342 19.39 11.75 -7.20
C GLY A 342 20.35 10.58 -7.08
N THR A 343 20.38 9.92 -5.92
CA THR A 343 21.24 8.77 -5.67
C THR A 343 20.63 7.80 -4.65
N VAL A 344 20.46 6.54 -5.05
CA VAL A 344 20.14 5.44 -4.14
C VAL A 344 21.39 5.12 -3.31
N SER A 345 21.31 5.23 -1.98
CA SER A 345 22.46 5.07 -1.07
C SER A 345 22.22 4.04 0.04
N GLY A 346 21.05 3.40 0.07
CA GLY A 346 20.64 2.40 1.04
C GLY A 346 19.25 1.86 0.71
N GLN A 347 18.86 0.74 1.31
CA GLN A 347 17.53 0.14 1.14
C GLN A 347 16.51 0.93 1.98
N ARG A 348 15.61 1.68 1.31
CA ARG A 348 14.50 2.44 1.92
C ARG A 348 13.53 2.95 0.85
N LEU A 349 12.49 3.64 1.29
CA LEU A 349 11.70 4.54 0.45
C LEU A 349 12.48 5.80 0.06
N TYR A 350 12.23 6.32 -1.14
CA TYR A 350 12.72 7.61 -1.65
C TYR A 350 11.53 8.46 -2.13
N GLN A 351 11.44 9.73 -1.72
CA GLN A 351 10.42 10.67 -2.22
C GLN A 351 10.95 11.39 -3.47
N LEU A 352 10.31 11.14 -4.62
CA LEU A 352 10.84 11.54 -5.93
C LEU A 352 10.04 12.67 -6.60
N ILE A 353 8.73 12.74 -6.34
CA ILE A 353 7.86 13.84 -6.78
C ILE A 353 7.04 14.30 -5.57
N ARG A 354 6.86 15.62 -5.41
CA ARG A 354 5.93 16.24 -4.47
C ARG A 354 5.26 17.44 -5.14
N GLN A 355 4.03 17.28 -5.62
CA GLN A 355 3.29 18.31 -6.32
C GLN A 355 2.65 19.33 -5.38
N SER A 356 2.24 20.48 -5.93
CA SER A 356 1.36 21.41 -5.23
C SER A 356 -0.09 20.92 -5.26
N GLU A 357 -0.77 20.93 -4.11
CA GLU A 357 -2.18 20.50 -3.92
C GLU A 357 -3.16 21.01 -4.99
N ASN A 358 -2.98 22.25 -5.46
CA ASN A 358 -3.85 22.87 -6.47
C ASN A 358 -3.68 22.32 -7.91
N ASN A 359 -2.81 21.33 -8.14
CA ASN A 359 -2.51 20.76 -9.45
C ASN A 359 -2.16 19.26 -9.39
N VAL A 360 -2.94 18.46 -8.66
CA VAL A 360 -2.82 16.98 -8.74
C VAL A 360 -3.51 16.46 -10.01
N GLY A 361 -2.93 15.46 -10.66
CA GLY A 361 -3.46 14.88 -11.89
C GLY A 361 -2.71 13.65 -12.39
N ASP A 362 -3.03 13.22 -13.61
CA ASP A 362 -2.36 12.14 -14.33
C ASP A 362 -0.98 12.59 -14.85
N HIS A 363 0.09 11.94 -14.43
CA HIS A 363 1.45 12.23 -14.92
C HIS A 363 2.23 10.98 -15.33
N LEU A 364 3.09 11.12 -16.35
CA LEU A 364 4.02 10.11 -16.79
C LEU A 364 5.37 10.29 -16.07
N PHE A 365 5.61 9.47 -15.04
CA PHE A 365 6.89 9.40 -14.34
C PHE A 365 7.86 8.46 -15.06
N ARG A 366 9.14 8.85 -15.10
CA ARG A 366 10.25 7.96 -15.48
C ARG A 366 11.45 8.18 -14.57
N ILE A 367 12.08 7.10 -14.12
CA ILE A 367 13.38 7.10 -13.45
C ILE A 367 14.41 6.32 -14.29
N GLU A 368 15.54 6.93 -14.60
CA GLU A 368 16.66 6.33 -15.32
C GLU A 368 17.89 6.20 -14.40
N PHE A 369 18.48 5.02 -14.33
CA PHE A 369 19.62 4.73 -13.47
C PHE A 369 20.92 4.78 -14.27
N LEU A 370 21.81 5.68 -13.88
CA LEU A 370 23.06 6.02 -14.57
C LEU A 370 24.20 5.03 -14.25
N SER A 371 23.92 4.00 -13.45
CA SER A 371 24.81 2.92 -13.05
C SER A 371 23.97 1.64 -12.85
N PRO A 372 24.54 0.43 -13.05
CA PRO A 372 23.84 -0.82 -12.74
C PRO A 372 23.78 -1.03 -11.22
N GLY A 373 23.07 -2.08 -10.79
CA GLY A 373 23.06 -2.51 -9.39
C GLY A 373 22.08 -1.75 -8.49
N VAL A 374 20.93 -1.33 -9.02
CA VAL A 374 19.77 -0.95 -8.18
C VAL A 374 18.81 -2.13 -8.09
N GLU A 375 18.20 -2.30 -6.93
CA GLU A 375 17.03 -3.14 -6.67
C GLU A 375 15.82 -2.21 -6.45
N ALA A 376 14.69 -2.46 -7.13
CA ALA A 376 13.47 -1.65 -7.03
C ALA A 376 12.26 -2.53 -6.66
N PHE A 377 11.50 -2.11 -5.64
CA PHE A 377 10.56 -2.96 -4.90
C PHE A 377 9.08 -2.59 -5.11
N SER A 378 8.66 -1.37 -4.74
CA SER A 378 7.29 -0.87 -4.99
C SER A 378 7.22 0.66 -5.16
N PHE A 379 6.23 1.11 -5.93
CA PHE A 379 5.80 2.51 -5.99
C PHE A 379 4.71 2.78 -4.94
N THR A 380 4.85 3.86 -4.17
CA THR A 380 3.87 4.30 -3.15
C THR A 380 3.61 5.80 -3.24
N PHE A 381 2.47 6.25 -2.70
CA PHE A 381 1.85 7.53 -3.08
C PHE A 381 1.45 8.41 -1.87
N GLY A 382 1.10 9.67 -2.13
CA GLY A 382 0.73 10.68 -1.14
C GLY A 382 0.19 11.96 -1.78
#